data_AF-A0A950PBS8-F1
#
_entry.id   AF-A0A950PBS8-F1
#
_cell.length_a   1.000
_cell.length_b   1.000
_cell.length_c   1.000
_cell.angle_alpha   90.00
_cell.angle_beta   90.00
_cell.angle_gamma   90.00
#
_symmetry.space_group_name_H-M   'P 1'
#
loop_
_entity.id
_entity.type
_entity.pdbx_description
1 polymer ?
#
loop_
_entity_poly.entity_id
_entity_poly.type
_entity_poly.pdbx_seq_one_letter_code
_entity_poly.pdbx_strand_id
1 'polypeptide(L)'
;GGPFIWNLLKRAGDRVVAGVLTQPSGYRPTQPDLFYQNNIKGWAPGLCERRSDITMKEAGAFLENMYRKNADFVFTVSRDFVKGCRTPVLILPDDVPAHPYAVAIESAHLAPNAQVSLYPWKANPEQIQLALRHIGTFLKANRPAAMAQRPIAAAAQ
;
A
#
# COMPACT_ATOMS: atom_id res chain seq x y z
N GLY A 1 3.98 -4.41 -0.86
CA GLY A 1 3.09 -4.07 0.27
C GLY A 1 1.98 -3.12 -0.13
N GLY A 2 2.30 -1.86 -0.45
CA GLY A 2 1.31 -0.80 -0.71
C GLY A 2 0.13 -1.17 -1.63
N PRO A 3 0.34 -1.72 -2.84
CA PRO A 3 -0.74 -2.13 -3.73
C PRO A 3 -1.72 -3.14 -3.11
N PHE A 4 -1.24 -4.02 -2.23
CA PHE A 4 -2.09 -4.99 -1.53
C PHE A 4 -2.92 -4.30 -0.44
N ILE A 5 -2.33 -3.38 0.31
CA ILE A 5 -3.02 -2.58 1.33
C ILE A 5 -4.18 -1.79 0.69
N TRP A 6 -3.92 -1.07 -0.40
CA TRP A 6 -4.97 -0.33 -1.10
C TRP A 6 -6.10 -1.23 -1.61
N ASN A 7 -5.77 -2.40 -2.16
CA ASN A 7 -6.78 -3.37 -2.58
C ASN A 7 -7.61 -3.92 -1.41
N LEU A 8 -6.99 -4.19 -0.25
CA LEU A 8 -7.71 -4.62 0.94
C LEU A 8 -8.64 -3.53 1.46
N LEU A 9 -8.17 -2.28 1.54
CA LEU A 9 -9.00 -1.14 1.92
C LEU A 9 -10.19 -0.96 0.97
N LYS A 10 -10.00 -1.18 -0.34
CA LYS A 10 -11.07 -1.09 -1.32
C LYS A 10 -12.10 -2.22 -1.21
N ARG A 11 -11.66 -3.43 -0.87
CA ARG A 11 -12.53 -4.62 -0.84
C ARG A 11 -13.18 -4.89 0.52
N ALA A 12 -12.53 -4.48 1.60
CA ALA A 12 -12.91 -4.83 2.97
C ALA A 12 -12.44 -3.76 3.97
N GLY A 13 -12.57 -2.48 3.61
CA GLY A 13 -12.11 -1.35 4.44
C GLY A 13 -12.78 -1.27 5.81
N ASP A 14 -14.00 -1.80 5.94
CA ASP A 14 -14.74 -1.97 7.20
C ASP A 14 -14.05 -2.93 8.18
N ARG A 15 -13.22 -3.84 7.68
CA ARG A 15 -12.47 -4.83 8.47
C ARG A 15 -11.04 -4.39 8.78
N VAL A 16 -10.58 -3.28 8.20
CA VAL A 16 -9.21 -2.78 8.35
C VAL A 16 -9.24 -1.50 9.17
N VAL A 17 -8.67 -1.54 10.36
CA VAL A 17 -8.69 -0.39 11.29
C VAL A 17 -7.64 0.68 10.97
N ALA A 18 -6.54 0.31 10.32
CA ALA A 18 -5.49 1.22 9.86
C ALA A 18 -4.58 0.55 8.82
N GLY A 19 -3.98 1.34 7.93
CA GLY A 19 -2.98 0.88 6.96
C GLY A 19 -1.64 1.62 7.10
N VAL A 20 -0.52 0.90 6.98
CA VAL A 20 0.83 1.50 6.95
C VAL A 20 1.46 1.24 5.59
N LEU A 21 1.60 2.29 4.78
CA LEU A 21 2.14 2.24 3.44
C LEU A 21 3.60 2.69 3.44
N THR A 22 4.51 1.73 3.59
CA THR A 22 5.94 1.96 3.42
C THR A 22 6.29 2.00 1.94
N GLN A 23 6.77 3.16 1.46
CA GLN A 23 7.23 3.37 0.08
C GLN A 23 6.13 2.98 -0.93
N PRO A 24 5.02 3.73 -1.01
CA PRO A 24 3.93 3.40 -1.94
C PRO A 24 4.46 3.16 -3.36
N SER A 25 4.12 2.03 -3.96
CA SER A 25 4.40 1.78 -5.38
C SER A 25 3.51 2.66 -6.23
N GLY A 26 4.08 3.33 -7.23
CA GLY A 26 3.36 4.32 -8.00
C GLY A 26 3.90 4.52 -9.41
N TYR A 27 3.03 5.00 -10.29
CA TYR A 27 3.39 5.41 -11.63
C TYR A 27 4.32 6.62 -11.60
N ARG A 28 5.32 6.59 -12.48
CA ARG A 28 6.28 7.68 -12.68
C ARG A 28 6.24 8.09 -14.15
N PRO A 29 5.79 9.31 -14.50
CA PRO A 29 5.71 9.75 -15.90
C PRO A 29 7.05 9.69 -16.65
N THR A 30 8.17 9.89 -15.97
CA THR A 30 9.51 9.80 -16.58
C THR A 30 9.98 8.35 -16.83
N GLN A 31 9.31 7.36 -16.23
CA GLN A 31 9.62 5.94 -16.38
C GLN A 31 8.32 5.11 -16.39
N PRO A 32 7.43 5.33 -17.37
CA PRO A 32 6.04 4.84 -17.33
C PRO A 32 5.93 3.31 -17.38
N ASP A 33 6.94 2.66 -17.96
CA ASP A 33 6.95 1.22 -18.23
C ASP A 33 7.78 0.40 -17.23
N LEU A 34 8.35 1.05 -16.20
CA LEU A 34 9.31 0.46 -15.27
C LEU A 34 8.85 -0.90 -14.73
N PHE A 35 7.63 -0.97 -14.21
CA PHE A 35 7.11 -2.19 -13.59
C PHE A 35 6.88 -3.31 -14.60
N TYR A 36 6.33 -3.00 -15.78
CA TYR A 36 6.15 -4.00 -16.82
C TYR A 36 7.52 -4.57 -17.25
N GLN A 37 8.48 -3.69 -17.56
CA GLN A 37 9.79 -4.09 -18.06
C GLN A 37 10.58 -4.92 -17.04
N ASN A 38 10.54 -4.53 -15.76
CA ASN A 38 11.21 -5.29 -14.70
C ASN A 38 10.59 -6.67 -14.52
N ASN A 39 9.26 -6.78 -14.54
CA ASN A 39 8.59 -8.06 -14.29
C ASN A 39 8.60 -8.99 -15.50
N ILE A 40 8.49 -8.48 -16.73
CA ILE A 40 8.55 -9.34 -17.93
C ILE A 40 9.95 -9.94 -18.13
N LYS A 41 11.00 -9.22 -17.73
CA LYS A 41 12.39 -9.69 -17.81
C LYS A 41 12.80 -10.53 -16.60
N GLY A 42 12.37 -10.16 -15.39
CA GLY A 42 12.81 -10.80 -14.15
C GLY A 42 11.85 -11.88 -13.62
N TRP A 43 10.57 -11.55 -13.45
CA TRP A 43 9.60 -12.43 -12.78
C TRP A 43 8.96 -13.46 -13.72
N ALA A 44 8.54 -13.03 -14.91
CA ALA A 44 7.76 -13.85 -15.82
C ALA A 44 8.47 -15.13 -16.31
N PRO A 45 9.78 -15.13 -16.63
CA PRO A 45 10.48 -16.34 -17.06
C PRO A 45 10.46 -17.42 -15.98
N GLY A 46 10.81 -17.05 -14.74
CA GLY A 46 10.80 -18.00 -13.62
C GLY A 46 9.40 -18.48 -13.25
N LEU A 47 8.34 -17.72 -13.52
CA LEU A 47 6.96 -18.21 -13.40
C LEU A 47 6.69 -19.31 -14.44
N CYS A 48 6.98 -19.05 -15.71
CA CYS A 48 6.70 -19.99 -16.81
C CYS A 48 7.53 -21.28 -16.69
N GLU A 49 8.76 -21.20 -16.17
CA GLU A 49 9.58 -22.38 -15.85
C GLU A 49 8.95 -23.29 -14.79
N ARG A 50 8.34 -22.69 -13.74
CA ARG A 50 7.71 -23.45 -12.65
C ARG A 50 6.27 -23.88 -12.93
N ARG A 51 5.62 -23.25 -13.91
CA ARG A 51 4.22 -23.45 -14.26
C ARG A 51 4.10 -23.56 -15.77
N SER A 52 4.23 -24.80 -16.27
CA SER A 52 4.15 -25.10 -17.70
C SER A 52 2.78 -24.82 -18.31
N ASP A 53 1.75 -24.64 -17.49
CA ASP A 53 0.41 -24.20 -17.88
C ASP A 53 0.30 -22.68 -18.10
N ILE A 54 1.35 -21.91 -17.80
CA ILE A 54 1.39 -20.45 -17.98
C ILE A 54 2.43 -20.09 -19.03
N THR A 55 1.99 -19.38 -20.06
CA THR A 55 2.86 -18.89 -21.14
C THR A 55 3.38 -17.48 -20.86
N MET A 56 4.51 -17.12 -21.50
CA MET A 56 5.02 -15.74 -21.48
C MET A 56 4.01 -14.72 -22.03
N LYS A 57 3.13 -15.14 -22.95
CA LYS A 57 2.05 -14.31 -23.48
C LYS A 57 1.02 -13.98 -22.39
N GLU A 58 0.62 -14.96 -21.59
CA GLU A 58 -0.33 -14.77 -20.48
C GLU A 58 0.29 -13.95 -19.35
N ALA A 59 1.56 -14.21 -19.02
CA ALA A 59 2.30 -13.37 -18.07
C ALA A 59 2.39 -11.91 -18.56
N GLY A 60 2.66 -11.69 -19.85
CA GLY A 60 2.65 -10.36 -20.46
C GLY A 60 1.29 -9.69 -20.38
N ALA A 61 0.20 -10.38 -20.73
CA ALA A 61 -1.16 -9.86 -20.63
C ALA A 61 -1.56 -9.51 -19.18
N PHE A 62 -1.12 -10.31 -18.21
CA PHE A 62 -1.31 -10.04 -16.79
C PHE A 62 -0.58 -8.76 -16.35
N LEU A 63 0.69 -8.60 -16.74
CA LEU A 63 1.49 -7.41 -16.43
C LEU A 63 0.98 -6.14 -17.12
N GLU A 64 0.49 -6.26 -18.35
CA GLU A 64 -0.16 -5.17 -19.09
C GLU A 64 -1.36 -4.64 -18.31
N ASN A 65 -2.19 -5.56 -17.79
CA ASN A 65 -3.34 -5.21 -16.97
C ASN A 65 -2.94 -4.59 -15.62
N MET A 66 -1.85 -5.07 -15.00
CA MET A 66 -1.38 -4.54 -13.72
C MET A 66 -0.79 -3.14 -13.81
N TYR A 67 0.02 -2.86 -14.83
CA TYR A 67 0.93 -1.71 -14.80
C TYR A 67 0.70 -0.69 -15.91
N ARG A 68 0.05 -1.05 -17.02
CA ARG A 68 -0.08 -0.15 -18.19
C ARG A 68 -1.50 0.36 -18.39
N LYS A 69 -2.53 -0.49 -18.23
CA LYS A 69 -3.93 -0.07 -18.45
C LYS A 69 -4.39 1.07 -17.53
N ASN A 70 -3.83 1.16 -16.32
CA ASN A 70 -4.15 2.21 -15.33
C ASN A 70 -2.86 2.90 -14.83
N ALA A 71 -1.97 3.24 -15.76
CA ALA A 71 -0.67 3.85 -15.50
C ALA A 71 -0.80 5.35 -15.13
N ASP A 72 -1.09 5.63 -13.87
CA ASP A 72 -1.38 7.01 -13.42
C ASP A 72 -0.96 7.28 -11.96
N PHE A 73 -1.40 6.45 -11.03
CA PHE A 73 -1.24 6.68 -9.59
C PHE A 73 -0.66 5.45 -8.87
N VAL A 74 -1.29 4.91 -7.82
CA VAL A 74 -0.83 3.71 -7.07
C VAL A 74 -1.23 2.36 -7.71
N PHE A 75 -1.50 2.35 -9.02
CA PHE A 75 -1.95 1.24 -9.89
C PHE A 75 -3.23 0.48 -9.50
N THR A 76 -3.62 0.49 -8.23
CA THR A 76 -4.63 -0.43 -7.67
C THR A 76 -5.94 0.25 -7.29
N VAL A 77 -5.87 1.54 -6.98
CA VAL A 77 -7.02 2.38 -6.63
C VAL A 77 -6.89 3.74 -7.30
N SER A 78 -8.02 4.39 -7.55
CA SER A 78 -8.07 5.74 -8.12
C SER A 78 -7.89 6.80 -7.04
N ARG A 79 -7.59 8.04 -7.46
CA ARG A 79 -7.59 9.21 -6.56
C ARG A 79 -8.92 9.39 -5.85
N ASP A 80 -10.04 9.18 -6.54
CA ASP A 80 -11.38 9.33 -5.94
C ASP A 80 -11.66 8.29 -4.87
N PHE A 81 -11.19 7.06 -5.05
CA PHE A 81 -11.23 6.07 -3.98
C PHE A 81 -10.42 6.55 -2.76
N VAL A 82 -9.20 7.05 -2.97
CA VAL A 82 -8.34 7.53 -1.88
C VAL A 82 -8.97 8.74 -1.16
N LYS A 83 -9.58 9.69 -1.88
CA LYS A 83 -10.37 10.79 -1.30
C LYS A 83 -11.52 10.31 -0.41
N GLY A 84 -12.15 9.19 -0.79
CA GLY A 84 -13.24 8.58 -0.02
C GLY A 84 -12.78 7.65 1.11
N CYS A 85 -11.50 7.30 1.18
CA CYS A 85 -10.98 6.30 2.11
C CYS A 85 -10.92 6.85 3.54
N ARG A 86 -11.89 6.48 4.37
CA ARG A 86 -11.94 6.90 5.78
C ARG A 86 -11.04 6.09 6.72
N THR A 87 -10.56 4.92 6.30
CA THR A 87 -9.60 4.15 7.10
C THR A 87 -8.30 4.97 7.26
N PRO A 88 -7.82 5.18 8.50
CA PRO A 88 -6.56 5.86 8.76
C PRO A 88 -5.39 5.20 8.02
N VAL A 89 -4.54 6.01 7.40
CA VAL A 89 -3.33 5.51 6.71
C VAL A 89 -2.09 6.30 7.12
N LEU A 90 -0.99 5.60 7.41
CA LEU A 90 0.32 6.20 7.59
C LEU A 90 1.17 5.93 6.36
N ILE A 91 1.69 6.98 5.75
CA ILE A 91 2.51 6.90 4.54
C ILE A 91 3.97 7.22 4.89
N LEU A 92 4.88 6.32 4.54
CA LEU A 92 6.32 6.55 4.65
C LEU A 92 6.88 6.76 3.24
N PRO A 93 7.20 8.02 2.84
CA PRO A 93 7.65 8.30 1.48
C PRO A 93 9.00 7.69 1.16
N ASP A 94 9.28 7.56 -0.14
CA ASP A 94 10.60 7.31 -0.71
C ASP A 94 10.74 8.13 -1.99
N ASP A 95 11.92 8.16 -2.60
CA ASP A 95 12.06 8.66 -3.97
C ASP A 95 12.99 7.80 -4.80
N VAL A 96 12.51 6.62 -5.15
CA VAL A 96 13.18 5.72 -6.09
C VAL A 96 12.27 5.45 -7.29
N PRO A 97 12.77 4.94 -8.42
CA PRO A 97 11.98 4.71 -9.63
C PRO A 97 10.60 4.07 -9.37
N ALA A 98 10.55 2.97 -8.61
CA ALA A 98 9.33 2.23 -8.31
C ALA A 98 8.47 2.85 -7.19
N HIS A 99 9.00 3.81 -6.43
CA HIS A 99 8.34 4.43 -5.28
C HIS A 99 8.50 5.94 -5.35
N PRO A 100 7.75 6.62 -6.25
CA PRO A 100 7.91 8.05 -6.45
C PRO A 100 7.40 8.87 -5.27
N TYR A 101 8.19 9.86 -4.84
CA TYR A 101 7.82 10.74 -3.74
C TYR A 101 6.48 11.45 -4.01
N ALA A 102 6.29 11.94 -5.23
CA ALA A 102 5.06 12.60 -5.64
C ALA A 102 3.81 11.74 -5.42
N VAL A 103 3.87 10.43 -5.72
CA VAL A 103 2.73 9.52 -5.52
C VAL A 103 2.47 9.28 -4.03
N ALA A 104 3.53 9.18 -3.21
CA ALA A 104 3.38 9.03 -1.76
C ALA A 104 2.72 10.26 -1.13
N ILE A 105 3.18 11.46 -1.48
CA ILE A 105 2.62 12.72 -0.97
C ILE A 105 1.21 12.96 -1.49
N GLU A 106 0.94 12.69 -2.77
CA GLU A 106 -0.40 12.80 -3.32
C GLU A 106 -1.39 11.86 -2.60
N SER A 107 -0.98 10.62 -2.31
CA SER A 107 -1.79 9.70 -1.51
C SER A 107 -2.15 10.28 -0.14
N ALA A 108 -1.21 10.96 0.51
CA ALA A 108 -1.43 11.57 1.81
C ALA A 108 -2.34 12.80 1.75
N HIS A 109 -2.18 13.65 0.73
CA HIS A 109 -3.04 14.81 0.53
C HIS A 109 -4.48 14.44 0.20
N LEU A 110 -4.69 13.30 -0.48
CA LEU A 110 -6.03 12.85 -0.86
C LEU A 110 -6.76 12.14 0.28
N ALA A 111 -6.09 11.28 1.04
CA ALA A 111 -6.74 10.48 2.07
C ALA A 111 -7.09 11.32 3.32
N PRO A 112 -8.39 11.44 3.71
CA PRO A 112 -8.82 12.35 4.76
C PRO A 112 -8.17 12.14 6.13
N ASN A 113 -7.80 10.89 6.45
CA ASN A 113 -7.25 10.49 7.75
C ASN A 113 -5.80 10.03 7.62
N ALA A 114 -5.05 10.62 6.68
CA ALA A 114 -3.67 10.28 6.45
C ALA A 114 -2.70 10.95 7.41
N GLN A 115 -1.61 10.26 7.71
CA GLN A 115 -0.39 10.84 8.29
C GLN A 115 0.78 10.55 7.35
N VAL A 116 1.77 11.44 7.35
CA VAL A 116 3.03 11.27 6.62
C VAL A 116 4.15 11.15 7.63
N SER A 117 5.00 10.13 7.48
CA SER A 117 6.21 10.00 8.28
C SER A 117 7.35 10.83 7.71
N LEU A 118 8.43 10.92 8.47
CA LEU A 118 9.64 11.62 8.04
C LEU A 118 10.18 11.09 6.70
N TYR A 119 10.85 11.95 5.95
CA TYR A 119 11.56 11.59 4.73
C TYR A 119 12.90 12.34 4.68
N PRO A 120 14.03 11.66 4.41
CA PRO A 120 14.17 10.21 4.27
C PRO A 120 14.03 9.50 5.63
N TRP A 121 13.33 8.35 5.68
CA TRP A 121 13.14 7.59 6.93
C TRP A 121 14.11 6.42 7.11
N LYS A 122 14.90 6.11 6.08
CA LYS A 122 15.79 4.95 6.03
C LYS A 122 17.23 5.31 5.65
N ALA A 123 17.66 6.57 5.81
CA ALA A 123 19.02 6.95 5.45
C ALA A 123 20.06 6.47 6.49
N ASN A 124 19.65 6.30 7.75
CA ASN A 124 20.51 5.79 8.82
C ASN A 124 19.68 5.08 9.92
N PRO A 125 20.32 4.34 10.85
CA PRO A 125 19.62 3.62 11.91
C PRO A 125 18.73 4.50 12.79
N GLU A 126 19.13 5.74 13.10
CA GLU A 126 18.36 6.65 13.95
C GLU A 126 17.02 7.05 13.31
N GLN A 127 17.03 7.35 12.01
CA GLN A 127 15.83 7.64 11.24
C GLN A 127 14.89 6.44 11.14
N ILE A 128 15.45 5.23 10.98
CA ILE A 128 14.66 4.00 11.01
C ILE A 128 13.97 3.86 12.37
N GLN A 129 14.68 4.12 13.47
CA GLN A 129 14.09 4.07 14.81
C GLN A 129 12.99 5.13 15.01
N LEU A 130 13.16 6.34 14.48
CA LEU A 130 12.11 7.38 14.49
C LEU A 130 10.87 6.92 13.70
N ALA A 131 11.07 6.33 12.52
CA ALA A 131 9.98 5.83 11.69
C ALA A 131 9.23 4.68 12.36
N LEU A 132 9.95 3.74 12.99
CA LEU A 132 9.36 2.64 13.77
C LEU A 132 8.57 3.15 14.97
N ARG A 133 9.07 4.18 15.69
CA ARG A 133 8.30 4.84 16.76
C ARG A 133 7.02 5.45 16.23
N HIS A 134 7.06 6.15 15.10
CA HIS A 134 5.87 6.74 14.48
C HIS A 134 4.85 5.66 14.08
N ILE A 135 5.29 4.59 13.41
CA ILE A 135 4.44 3.43 13.08
C ILE A 135 3.79 2.87 14.34
N GLY A 136 4.57 2.67 15.41
CA GLY A 136 4.07 2.15 16.68
C GLY A 136 3.01 3.05 17.32
N THR A 137 3.25 4.36 17.36
CA THR A 137 2.29 5.35 17.88
C THR A 137 1.01 5.38 17.05
N PHE A 138 1.14 5.42 15.71
CA PHE A 138 0.02 5.42 14.79
C PHE A 138 -0.86 4.17 14.95
N LEU A 139 -0.25 2.98 14.98
CA LEU A 139 -0.99 1.73 15.16
C LEU A 139 -1.66 1.63 16.54
N LYS A 140 -1.03 2.15 17.60
CA LYS A 140 -1.63 2.21 18.94
C LYS A 140 -2.84 3.13 18.99
N ALA A 141 -2.77 4.29 18.34
CA ALA A 141 -3.86 5.27 18.30
C ALA A 141 -5.09 4.78 17.53
N ASN A 142 -4.90 3.88 16.56
CA ASN A 142 -5.97 3.35 15.70
C ASN A 142 -6.37 1.91 16.05
N ARG A 143 -6.13 1.47 17.29
CA ARG A 143 -6.65 0.17 17.76
C ARG A 143 -8.18 0.21 17.78
N PRO A 144 -8.87 -0.93 17.51
CA PRO A 144 -10.28 -1.02 17.81
C PRO A 144 -10.50 -0.60 19.27
N ALA A 145 -11.52 0.22 19.54
CA ALA A 145 -11.97 0.40 20.91
C ALA A 145 -12.19 -1.00 21.49
N ALA A 146 -11.61 -1.29 22.67
CA ALA A 146 -11.89 -2.53 23.37
C ALA A 146 -13.42 -2.66 23.41
N MET A 147 -13.96 -3.78 22.89
CA MET A 147 -15.37 -4.12 23.07
C MET A 147 -15.69 -3.83 24.52
N ALA A 148 -16.50 -2.80 24.78
CA ALA A 148 -16.94 -2.48 26.14
C ALA A 148 -17.36 -3.80 26.76
N GLN A 149 -16.66 -4.19 27.83
CA GLN A 149 -16.86 -5.45 28.52
C GLN A 149 -18.36 -5.62 28.70
N ARG A 150 -18.98 -6.55 27.97
CA ARG A 150 -20.35 -6.92 28.25
C ARG A 150 -20.32 -7.41 29.69
N PRO A 151 -21.08 -6.79 30.62
CA PRO A 151 -21.19 -7.36 31.95
C PRO A 151 -21.71 -8.78 31.75
N ILE A 152 -20.99 -9.75 32.30
CA ILE A 152 -21.52 -11.10 32.47
C ILE A 152 -22.78 -10.90 33.30
N ALA A 153 -23.95 -11.09 32.68
CA ALA A 153 -25.20 -11.09 33.41
C ALA A 153 -25.08 -12.19 34.47
N ALA A 154 -24.99 -11.77 35.74
CA ALA A 154 -25.12 -12.68 36.86
C ALA A 154 -26.53 -13.28 36.77
N ALA A 155 -26.60 -14.59 36.52
CA ALA A 155 -27.83 -15.34 36.69
C ALA A 155 -28.21 -15.26 38.17
N ALA A 156 -29.34 -14.60 38.46
CA ALA A 156 -29.95 -14.60 39.77
C ALA A 156 -30.42 -16.01 40.13
N GLN A 157 -30.19 -16.38 41.39
CA GLN A 157 -30.73 -17.56 42.05
C GLN A 157 -32.24 -17.42 42.27
#